data_AF-A0A9Q0FVA6-F1
#
_entry.id   AF-A0A9Q0FVA6-F1
#
_cell.length_a   1.000
_cell.length_b   1.000
_cell.length_c   1.000
_cell.angle_alpha   90.00
_cell.angle_beta   90.00
_cell.angle_gamma   90.00
#
_symmetry.space_group_name_H-M   'P 1'
#
loop_
_entity.id
_entity.type
_entity.pdbx_description
1 polymer ?
#
loop_
_entity_poly.entity_id
_entity_poly.type
_entity_poly.pdbx_seq_one_letter_code
_entity_poly.pdbx_strand_id
1 'polypeptide(L)'
;MAKRRVDRRVAPSPDIRQGRADASVRANQYSESAASDRKLIAIYVFFFIVLPAVSVFVYVTRYGPNTNTKPRQPTQNLVKTDLDYQEILRENSRVSKNESHRHYTYPVLAYITPWNSKGYDIAKRFTNKFTHLSPVWYDLKSQGSGLVMEGRHNADQGWISELRKNGDALVLPRVVLEAYPKELLGKKNLREKAIDIIVSECKEMQYDGIVLESWSRWAAYGILHDSQMRNKVNVVLAWAYSYGANFITASVILCGHILSNQPPSLFAFFIILHKIDQERAIPFYIGVCPQNLGSEAVQFIKQLGHALHSVNSGRSNKQPLQLFYVIGPPHSEKLQVHDFGPEDLQSLGDAVDGFSLMTYDFSGPQNPGPNAPLPWIQFVLQVLLGSSGKGGVTPAHKIFLGLNFYGNDFRLSEGSGGGAITGRDYLKLLEKYEPKLQWEKNSGEHFFLYVDDDHISHAVFYPSLTSISMRLEEARLRGTGISIWEIGQGLDYFMDLL
;
A
#
# COMPACT_ATOMS: atom_id res chain seq x y z
N MET A 1 78.31 -78.47 -4.40
CA MET A 1 78.48 -79.73 -3.64
C MET A 1 77.26 -79.92 -2.74
N ALA A 2 76.65 -81.11 -2.75
CA ALA A 2 75.45 -81.46 -1.98
C ALA A 2 75.78 -82.23 -0.69
N LYS A 3 74.91 -82.11 0.33
CA LYS A 3 74.53 -83.08 1.42
C LYS A 3 73.99 -82.29 2.63
N ARG A 4 73.09 -82.75 3.51
CA ARG A 4 72.01 -83.77 3.60
C ARG A 4 71.38 -83.57 5.01
N ARG A 5 70.07 -83.79 5.16
CA ARG A 5 69.25 -83.71 6.40
C ARG A 5 69.69 -84.66 7.53
N VAL A 6 69.29 -84.35 8.79
CA VAL A 6 68.92 -85.33 9.84
C VAL A 6 67.78 -84.78 10.73
N ASP A 7 66.78 -85.63 11.01
CA ASP A 7 65.60 -85.47 11.89
C ASP A 7 65.88 -85.85 13.37
N ARG A 8 65.00 -85.42 14.29
CA ARG A 8 64.68 -86.18 15.53
C ARG A 8 63.29 -85.86 16.11
N ARG A 9 62.51 -86.91 16.41
CA ARG A 9 61.24 -86.93 17.18
C ARG A 9 61.48 -87.44 18.61
N VAL A 10 60.59 -87.10 19.55
CA VAL A 10 60.45 -87.76 20.88
C VAL A 10 58.95 -87.94 21.22
N ALA A 11 58.65 -88.98 22.01
CA ALA A 11 57.36 -89.67 22.24
C ALA A 11 56.81 -89.45 23.71
N PRO A 12 55.62 -89.99 24.09
CA PRO A 12 54.70 -89.42 25.12
C PRO A 12 54.46 -90.28 26.41
N SER A 13 53.68 -89.77 27.40
CA SER A 13 52.72 -90.47 28.35
C SER A 13 52.48 -89.69 29.69
N PRO A 14 51.56 -90.08 30.62
CA PRO A 14 50.21 -90.68 30.53
C PRO A 14 49.13 -90.00 31.46
N ASP A 15 47.97 -90.66 31.55
CA ASP A 15 46.59 -90.36 31.99
C ASP A 15 46.30 -90.35 33.54
N ILE A 16 45.44 -89.44 34.08
CA ILE A 16 44.70 -89.62 35.37
C ILE A 16 43.35 -88.85 35.38
N ARG A 17 42.27 -89.60 35.67
CA ARG A 17 40.88 -89.15 35.94
C ARG A 17 40.71 -88.64 37.38
N GLN A 18 40.38 -87.36 37.56
CA GLN A 18 39.69 -86.83 38.74
C GLN A 18 39.16 -85.41 38.43
N GLY A 19 37.85 -85.21 38.29
CA GLY A 19 37.33 -83.88 37.96
C GLY A 19 35.86 -83.79 37.56
N ARG A 20 34.96 -84.54 38.21
CA ARG A 20 33.52 -84.51 37.87
C ARG A 20 32.60 -83.86 38.90
N ALA A 21 33.12 -83.39 40.04
CA ALA A 21 32.34 -82.67 41.06
C ALA A 21 32.57 -81.14 41.06
N ASP A 22 33.74 -80.66 40.62
CA ASP A 22 34.05 -79.21 40.59
C ASP A 22 33.58 -78.48 39.33
N ALA A 23 33.18 -79.23 38.29
CA ALA A 23 32.77 -78.65 37.01
C ALA A 23 31.39 -77.97 37.07
N SER A 24 30.46 -78.43 37.90
CA SER A 24 29.10 -77.85 38.00
C SER A 24 29.07 -76.54 38.79
N VAL A 25 29.89 -76.41 39.85
CA VAL A 25 29.99 -75.19 40.64
C VAL A 25 30.75 -74.09 39.90
N ARG A 26 31.84 -74.43 39.18
CA ARG A 26 32.54 -73.48 38.29
C ARG A 26 31.68 -73.03 37.12
N ALA A 27 30.89 -73.93 36.51
CA ALA A 27 30.02 -73.57 35.39
C ALA A 27 28.92 -72.58 35.79
N ASN A 28 28.34 -72.73 36.99
CA ASN A 28 27.34 -71.78 37.50
C ASN A 28 27.95 -70.43 37.88
N GLN A 29 29.14 -70.39 38.48
CA GLN A 29 29.84 -69.12 38.77
C GLN A 29 30.29 -68.39 37.49
N TYR A 30 30.76 -69.10 36.46
CA TYR A 30 31.10 -68.49 35.17
C TYR A 30 29.87 -67.97 34.42
N SER A 31 28.74 -68.68 34.51
CA SER A 31 27.46 -68.25 33.93
C SER A 31 26.92 -66.99 34.60
N GLU A 32 26.95 -66.91 35.93
CA GLU A 32 26.52 -65.72 36.68
C GLU A 32 27.45 -64.52 36.46
N SER A 33 28.77 -64.73 36.42
CA SER A 33 29.76 -63.70 36.08
C SER A 33 29.56 -63.16 34.66
N ALA A 34 29.37 -64.03 33.67
CA ALA A 34 29.13 -63.62 32.29
C ALA A 34 27.79 -62.88 32.12
N ALA A 35 26.76 -63.25 32.90
CA ALA A 35 25.48 -62.54 32.92
C ALA A 35 25.60 -61.16 33.60
N SER A 36 26.41 -61.05 34.66
CA SER A 36 26.73 -59.78 35.33
C SER A 36 27.51 -58.84 34.42
N ASP A 37 28.51 -59.34 33.70
CA ASP A 37 29.30 -58.55 32.75
C ASP A 37 28.46 -58.07 31.56
N ARG A 38 27.55 -58.91 31.05
CA ARG A 38 26.59 -58.49 30.02
C ARG A 38 25.65 -57.39 30.51
N LYS A 39 25.21 -57.43 31.78
CA LYS A 39 24.42 -56.36 32.38
C LYS A 39 25.24 -55.08 32.55
N LEU A 40 26.49 -55.17 32.98
CA LEU A 40 27.39 -54.01 33.08
C LEU A 40 27.67 -53.38 31.71
N ILE A 41 27.91 -54.20 30.68
CA ILE A 41 28.09 -53.75 29.30
C ILE A 41 26.80 -53.10 28.79
N ALA A 42 25.63 -53.69 29.04
CA ALA A 42 24.35 -53.10 28.63
C ALA A 42 24.09 -51.74 29.32
N ILE A 43 24.39 -51.63 30.61
CA ILE A 43 24.31 -50.37 31.36
C ILE A 43 25.29 -49.34 30.78
N TYR A 44 26.53 -49.75 30.50
CA TYR A 44 27.54 -48.87 29.90
C TYR A 44 27.11 -48.36 28.53
N VAL A 45 26.65 -49.25 27.64
CA VAL A 45 26.14 -48.88 26.32
C VAL A 45 24.94 -47.95 26.46
N PHE A 46 24.04 -48.22 27.39
CA PHE A 46 22.86 -47.37 27.60
C PHE A 46 23.26 -45.96 28.07
N PHE A 47 24.11 -45.83 29.08
CA PHE A 47 24.46 -44.52 29.66
C PHE A 47 25.50 -43.73 28.87
N PHE A 48 26.45 -44.39 28.21
CA PHE A 48 27.57 -43.73 27.52
C PHE A 48 27.42 -43.69 26.00
N ILE A 49 26.48 -44.43 25.42
CA ILE A 49 26.24 -44.42 23.97
C ILE A 49 24.80 -44.00 23.67
N VAL A 50 23.80 -44.69 24.22
CA VAL A 50 22.39 -44.44 23.88
C VAL A 50 21.89 -43.12 24.47
N LEU A 51 22.11 -42.87 25.77
CA LEU A 51 21.65 -41.64 26.43
C LEU A 51 22.26 -40.38 25.79
N PRO A 52 23.57 -40.31 25.52
CA PRO A 52 24.17 -39.17 24.85
C PRO A 52 23.70 -39.05 23.40
N ALA A 53 23.54 -40.15 22.65
CA ALA A 53 23.02 -40.10 21.29
C ALA A 53 21.57 -39.59 21.24
N VAL A 54 20.72 -40.01 22.18
CA VAL A 54 19.35 -39.50 22.31
C VAL A 54 19.35 -38.04 22.76
N SER A 55 20.22 -37.65 23.69
CA SER A 55 20.37 -36.26 24.12
C SER A 55 20.83 -35.35 22.98
N VAL A 56 21.81 -35.78 22.17
CA VAL A 56 22.25 -35.10 20.96
C VAL A 56 21.14 -35.06 19.92
N PHE A 57 20.39 -36.14 19.72
CA PHE A 57 19.26 -36.16 18.80
C PHE A 57 18.15 -35.19 19.23
N VAL A 58 17.80 -35.16 20.51
CA VAL A 58 16.85 -34.20 21.09
C VAL A 58 17.39 -32.78 20.99
N TYR A 59 18.67 -32.57 21.25
CA TYR A 59 19.33 -31.27 21.12
C TYR A 59 19.34 -30.78 19.67
N VAL A 60 19.65 -31.64 18.71
CA VAL A 60 19.62 -31.32 17.27
C VAL A 60 18.20 -31.09 16.78
N THR A 61 17.20 -31.80 17.29
CA THR A 61 15.80 -31.59 16.90
C THR A 61 15.16 -30.36 17.56
N ARG A 62 15.59 -29.98 18.78
CA ARG A 62 15.10 -28.78 19.50
C ARG A 62 15.88 -27.51 19.17
N TYR A 63 17.18 -27.62 18.93
CA TYR A 63 18.14 -26.51 18.85
C TYR A 63 19.10 -26.62 17.67
N GLY A 64 19.06 -27.71 16.90
CA GLY A 64 19.84 -27.79 15.67
C GLY A 64 19.38 -26.68 14.72
N PRO A 65 20.31 -26.06 13.97
CA PRO A 65 19.95 -25.05 12.99
C PRO A 65 18.93 -25.68 12.05
N ASN A 66 17.76 -25.03 11.94
CA ASN A 66 16.68 -25.46 11.08
C ASN A 66 17.17 -25.40 9.63
N THR A 67 17.76 -26.49 9.14
CA THR A 67 18.18 -26.65 7.74
C THR A 67 17.03 -27.12 6.86
N ASN A 68 15.78 -26.90 7.31
CA ASN A 68 14.72 -26.49 6.39
C ASN A 68 14.96 -25.04 5.95
N THR A 69 16.12 -24.78 5.36
CA THR A 69 16.22 -23.73 4.36
C THR A 69 15.31 -24.18 3.23
N LYS A 70 14.04 -23.75 3.28
CA LYS A 70 13.27 -23.51 2.06
C LYS A 70 14.25 -22.89 1.07
N PRO A 71 14.36 -23.36 -0.18
CA PRO A 71 15.25 -22.73 -1.16
C PRO A 71 14.92 -21.24 -1.15
N ARG A 72 15.86 -20.44 -0.64
CA ARG A 72 15.71 -19.01 -0.45
C ARG A 72 15.43 -18.45 -1.83
N GLN A 73 14.31 -17.75 -2.00
CA GLN A 73 13.95 -17.23 -3.33
C GLN A 73 15.11 -16.35 -3.84
N PRO A 74 15.49 -16.44 -5.12
CA PRO A 74 16.62 -15.68 -5.67
C PRO A 74 16.54 -14.17 -5.35
N THR A 75 15.33 -13.63 -5.34
CA THR A 75 15.01 -12.23 -5.02
C THR A 75 15.32 -11.83 -3.59
N GLN A 76 15.27 -12.75 -2.62
CA GLN A 76 15.58 -12.46 -1.22
C GLN A 76 17.07 -12.18 -0.98
N ASN A 77 17.95 -12.65 -1.86
CA ASN A 77 19.39 -12.34 -1.82
C ASN A 77 19.72 -10.96 -2.41
N LEU A 78 18.79 -10.35 -3.15
CA LEU A 78 18.95 -9.03 -3.78
C LEU A 78 18.36 -7.90 -2.93
N VAL A 79 17.67 -8.22 -1.83
CA VAL A 79 17.27 -7.26 -0.79
C VAL A 79 18.50 -6.93 0.07
N LYS A 80 19.35 -6.05 -0.45
CA LYS A 80 20.59 -5.58 0.18
C LYS A 80 20.93 -4.15 -0.22
N THR A 81 21.80 -3.49 0.55
CA THR A 81 22.19 -2.09 0.30
C THR A 81 23.38 -1.99 -0.66
N ASP A 82 24.27 -2.97 -0.66
CA ASP A 82 25.42 -3.13 -1.55
C ASP A 82 25.01 -3.88 -2.83
N LEU A 83 24.27 -3.18 -3.70
CA LEU A 83 23.73 -3.74 -4.94
C LEU A 83 24.64 -3.44 -6.13
N ASP A 84 24.93 -4.45 -6.94
CA ASP A 84 25.66 -4.30 -8.21
C ASP A 84 24.68 -4.19 -9.39
N TYR A 85 24.95 -3.30 -10.34
CA TYR A 85 24.13 -3.15 -11.54
C TYR A 85 24.04 -4.45 -12.33
N GLN A 86 25.11 -5.26 -12.35
CA GLN A 86 25.13 -6.55 -13.06
C GLN A 86 24.16 -7.57 -12.45
N GLU A 87 23.95 -7.52 -11.13
CA GLU A 87 22.95 -8.35 -10.47
C GLU A 87 21.55 -7.98 -10.90
N ILE A 88 21.26 -6.68 -11.03
CA ILE A 88 19.97 -6.18 -11.52
C ILE A 88 19.77 -6.62 -12.97
N LEU A 89 20.73 -6.39 -13.86
CA LEU A 89 20.64 -6.77 -15.28
C LEU A 89 20.39 -8.28 -15.46
N ARG A 90 21.01 -9.11 -14.60
CA ARG A 90 20.87 -10.57 -14.66
C ARG A 90 19.56 -11.10 -14.07
N GLU A 91 19.01 -10.43 -13.05
CA GLU A 91 17.92 -10.98 -12.23
C GLU A 91 16.57 -10.25 -12.39
N ASN A 92 16.52 -9.06 -13.00
CA ASN A 92 15.30 -8.21 -13.05
C ASN A 92 14.04 -8.87 -13.63
N SER A 93 14.21 -9.85 -14.54
CA SER A 93 13.11 -10.58 -15.19
C SER A 93 12.79 -11.92 -14.51
N ARG A 94 13.60 -12.35 -13.54
CA ARG A 94 13.44 -13.63 -12.85
C ARG A 94 12.48 -13.47 -11.68
N VAL A 95 11.40 -14.23 -11.74
CA VAL A 95 10.38 -14.29 -10.68
C VAL A 95 10.32 -15.69 -10.09
N SER A 96 9.71 -15.79 -8.92
CA SER A 96 9.54 -17.04 -8.19
C SER A 96 8.72 -18.05 -8.98
N LYS A 97 9.01 -19.35 -8.78
CA LYS A 97 8.30 -20.45 -9.46
C LYS A 97 6.79 -20.44 -9.19
N ASN A 98 6.36 -19.89 -8.04
CA ASN A 98 4.95 -19.77 -7.70
C ASN A 98 4.53 -18.30 -7.79
N GLU A 99 4.29 -17.84 -9.02
CA GLU A 99 3.87 -16.47 -9.34
C GLU A 99 2.50 -16.11 -8.73
N SER A 100 1.71 -17.10 -8.30
CA SER A 100 0.41 -16.88 -7.65
C SER A 100 0.50 -16.67 -6.15
N HIS A 101 1.63 -17.01 -5.52
CA HIS A 101 1.78 -16.87 -4.07
C HIS A 101 1.94 -15.40 -3.69
N ARG A 102 1.11 -14.97 -2.74
CA ARG A 102 1.13 -13.61 -2.20
C ARG A 102 1.87 -13.61 -0.86
N HIS A 103 2.95 -12.85 -0.77
CA HIS A 103 3.74 -12.65 0.43
C HIS A 103 3.24 -11.47 1.28
N TYR A 104 2.73 -10.43 0.62
CA TYR A 104 2.18 -9.24 1.25
C TYR A 104 0.66 -9.39 1.45
N THR A 105 0.25 -9.71 2.68
CA THR A 105 -1.14 -10.11 2.98
C THR A 105 -2.13 -8.95 3.08
N TYR A 106 -1.65 -7.71 3.15
CA TYR A 106 -2.50 -6.50 3.23
C TYR A 106 -2.94 -6.03 1.84
N PRO A 107 -4.11 -5.38 1.69
CA PRO A 107 -4.65 -4.99 0.39
C PRO A 107 -3.65 -4.26 -0.52
N VAL A 108 -3.67 -4.61 -1.81
CA VAL A 108 -2.81 -4.05 -2.85
C VAL A 108 -3.68 -3.50 -3.97
N LEU A 109 -3.66 -2.18 -4.13
CA LEU A 109 -4.22 -1.47 -5.27
C LEU A 109 -3.10 -1.26 -6.30
N ALA A 110 -3.36 -1.52 -7.58
CA ALA A 110 -2.37 -1.31 -8.63
C ALA A 110 -2.98 -0.54 -9.80
N TYR A 111 -2.31 0.53 -10.23
CA TYR A 111 -2.71 1.32 -11.40
C TYR A 111 -2.18 0.68 -12.69
N ILE A 112 -2.95 0.81 -13.78
CA ILE A 112 -2.61 0.33 -15.13
C ILE A 112 -2.91 1.43 -16.11
N THR A 113 -1.96 1.78 -16.98
CA THR A 113 -2.12 2.90 -17.90
C THR A 113 -2.18 2.46 -19.37
N PRO A 114 -3.05 3.07 -20.22
CA PRO A 114 -3.17 2.70 -21.63
C PRO A 114 -1.88 2.87 -22.44
N TRP A 115 -1.03 3.82 -22.07
CA TRP A 115 0.23 4.10 -22.76
C TRP A 115 1.38 3.17 -22.35
N ASN A 116 1.19 2.28 -21.36
CA ASN A 116 2.16 1.29 -20.96
C ASN A 116 1.54 -0.12 -20.92
N SER A 117 1.50 -0.77 -22.09
CA SER A 117 0.86 -2.09 -22.26
C SER A 117 1.43 -3.18 -21.36
N LYS A 118 2.70 -3.05 -20.89
CA LYS A 118 3.30 -3.99 -19.93
C LYS A 118 2.44 -4.14 -18.67
N GLY A 119 1.77 -3.07 -18.22
CA GLY A 119 0.92 -3.12 -17.03
C GLY A 119 -0.26 -4.10 -17.16
N TYR A 120 -0.83 -4.23 -18.37
CA TYR A 120 -1.91 -5.18 -18.65
C TYR A 120 -1.44 -6.63 -18.56
N ASP A 121 -0.22 -6.91 -19.02
CA ASP A 121 0.38 -8.24 -18.97
C ASP A 121 0.78 -8.61 -17.53
N ILE A 122 1.35 -7.67 -16.78
CA ILE A 122 1.65 -7.85 -15.36
C ILE A 122 0.37 -8.11 -14.55
N ALA A 123 -0.70 -7.36 -14.80
CA ALA A 123 -1.99 -7.58 -14.13
C ALA A 123 -2.56 -8.99 -14.36
N LYS A 124 -2.48 -9.50 -15.60
CA LYS A 124 -2.94 -10.86 -15.94
C LYS A 124 -2.07 -11.93 -15.28
N ARG A 125 -0.75 -11.80 -15.41
CA ARG A 125 0.23 -12.77 -14.92
C ARG A 125 0.22 -12.90 -13.40
N PHE A 126 0.14 -11.77 -12.70
CA PHE A 126 0.28 -11.68 -11.26
C PHE A 126 -1.04 -11.34 -10.54
N THR A 127 -2.18 -11.63 -11.16
CA THR A 127 -3.50 -11.18 -10.67
C THR A 127 -3.76 -11.50 -9.19
N ASN A 128 -3.29 -12.65 -8.71
CA ASN A 128 -3.47 -13.12 -7.32
C ASN A 128 -2.65 -12.32 -6.28
N LYS A 129 -1.72 -11.48 -6.71
CA LYS A 129 -0.95 -10.57 -5.84
C LYS A 129 -1.68 -9.25 -5.60
N PHE A 130 -2.71 -8.94 -6.38
CA PHE A 130 -3.48 -7.71 -6.30
C PHE A 130 -4.86 -7.97 -5.69
N THR A 131 -5.34 -7.04 -4.86
CA THR A 131 -6.74 -7.05 -4.42
C THR A 131 -7.60 -6.13 -5.28
N HIS A 132 -7.02 -5.05 -5.81
CA HIS A 132 -7.71 -4.09 -6.67
C HIS A 132 -6.79 -3.70 -7.85
N LEU A 133 -7.36 -3.65 -9.05
CA LEU A 133 -6.72 -3.21 -10.28
C LEU A 133 -7.46 -1.96 -10.77
N SER A 134 -6.75 -0.85 -10.93
CA SER A 134 -7.31 0.43 -11.34
C SER A 134 -6.76 0.85 -12.70
N PRO A 135 -7.45 0.48 -13.79
CA PRO A 135 -7.07 1.00 -15.10
C PRO A 135 -7.42 2.48 -15.22
N VAL A 136 -6.48 3.25 -15.80
CA VAL A 136 -6.56 4.70 -15.95
C VAL A 136 -7.21 5.04 -17.29
N TRP A 137 -8.54 5.02 -17.32
CA TRP A 137 -9.30 5.18 -18.57
C TRP A 137 -10.12 6.45 -18.66
N TYR A 138 -10.66 6.95 -17.55
CA TYR A 138 -11.79 7.87 -17.60
C TYR A 138 -11.46 9.26 -17.07
N ASP A 139 -11.96 10.26 -17.80
CA ASP A 139 -12.05 11.65 -17.34
C ASP A 139 -13.52 12.08 -17.39
N LEU A 140 -14.01 12.71 -16.31
CA LEU A 140 -15.32 13.36 -16.30
C LEU A 140 -15.14 14.87 -16.50
N LYS A 141 -15.51 15.36 -17.69
CA LYS A 141 -15.26 16.74 -18.15
C LYS A 141 -16.54 17.57 -18.26
N SER A 142 -16.38 18.89 -18.23
CA SER A 142 -17.45 19.83 -18.61
C SER A 142 -17.59 19.86 -20.14
N GLN A 143 -18.81 19.75 -20.65
CA GLN A 143 -19.11 19.91 -22.07
C GLN A 143 -20.33 20.82 -22.24
N GLY A 144 -20.10 22.06 -22.68
CA GLY A 144 -21.12 23.09 -22.70
C GLY A 144 -21.71 23.31 -21.29
N SER A 145 -23.04 23.19 -21.16
CA SER A 145 -23.73 23.26 -19.86
C SER A 145 -23.85 21.90 -19.14
N GLY A 146 -23.28 20.84 -19.71
CA GLY A 146 -23.38 19.47 -19.22
C GLY A 146 -22.05 18.85 -18.82
N LEU A 147 -22.09 17.53 -18.62
CA LEU A 147 -20.95 16.70 -18.25
C LEU A 147 -20.84 15.55 -19.25
N VAL A 148 -19.62 15.15 -19.55
CA VAL A 148 -19.31 14.01 -20.43
C VAL A 148 -18.21 13.16 -19.81
N MET A 149 -18.39 11.84 -19.86
CA MET A 149 -17.36 10.87 -19.50
C MET A 149 -16.59 10.47 -20.76
N GLU A 150 -15.31 10.80 -20.80
CA GLU A 150 -14.42 10.46 -21.90
C GLU A 150 -13.58 9.22 -21.56
N GLY A 151 -12.96 8.63 -22.60
CA GLY A 151 -11.98 7.56 -22.43
C GLY A 151 -12.54 6.14 -22.44
N ARG A 152 -13.86 5.95 -22.59
CA ARG A 152 -14.51 4.63 -22.72
C ARG A 152 -13.91 3.74 -23.82
N HIS A 153 -13.33 4.33 -24.87
CA HIS A 153 -12.62 3.60 -25.94
C HIS A 153 -11.36 2.86 -25.46
N ASN A 154 -10.81 3.21 -24.30
CA ASN A 154 -9.68 2.50 -23.68
C ASN A 154 -10.12 1.29 -22.85
N ALA A 155 -11.41 1.16 -22.55
CA ALA A 155 -11.92 0.08 -21.74
C ALA A 155 -11.90 -1.25 -22.51
N ASP A 156 -11.25 -2.25 -21.92
CA ASP A 156 -11.09 -3.58 -22.52
C ASP A 156 -11.87 -4.64 -21.73
N GLN A 157 -13.06 -4.97 -22.22
CA GLN A 157 -13.92 -6.00 -21.65
C GLN A 157 -13.33 -7.42 -21.78
N GLY A 158 -12.52 -7.66 -22.81
CA GLY A 158 -11.81 -8.93 -22.99
C GLY A 158 -10.77 -9.13 -21.90
N TRP A 159 -9.97 -8.10 -21.64
CA TRP A 159 -8.98 -8.09 -20.57
C TRP A 159 -9.62 -8.25 -19.18
N ILE A 160 -10.72 -7.54 -18.89
CA ILE A 160 -11.46 -7.70 -17.63
C ILE A 160 -11.97 -9.14 -17.47
N SER A 161 -12.51 -9.71 -18.53
CA SER A 161 -12.99 -11.10 -18.54
C SER A 161 -11.88 -12.10 -18.29
N GLU A 162 -10.66 -11.84 -18.80
CA GLU A 162 -9.49 -12.67 -18.56
C GLU A 162 -9.00 -12.58 -17.11
N LEU A 163 -8.91 -11.37 -16.55
CA LEU A 163 -8.55 -11.16 -15.14
C LEU A 163 -9.45 -11.95 -14.20
N ARG A 164 -10.78 -11.87 -14.43
CA ARG A 164 -11.79 -12.55 -13.62
C ARG A 164 -11.74 -14.06 -13.70
N LYS A 165 -11.15 -14.63 -14.76
CA LYS A 165 -10.92 -16.08 -14.87
C LYS A 165 -9.71 -16.52 -14.04
N ASN A 166 -8.74 -15.64 -13.86
CA ASN A 166 -7.44 -15.96 -13.28
C ASN A 166 -7.31 -15.58 -11.79
N GLY A 167 -8.24 -14.79 -11.26
CA GLY A 167 -8.28 -14.43 -9.85
C GLY A 167 -9.46 -13.54 -9.43
N ASP A 168 -9.42 -13.10 -8.18
CA ASP A 168 -10.51 -12.39 -7.52
C ASP A 168 -10.33 -10.87 -7.43
N ALA A 169 -9.24 -10.33 -7.99
CA ALA A 169 -8.97 -8.89 -7.97
C ALA A 169 -10.17 -8.09 -8.48
N LEU A 170 -10.52 -7.01 -7.77
CA LEU A 170 -11.61 -6.11 -8.13
C LEU A 170 -11.11 -5.12 -9.18
N VAL A 171 -11.93 -4.83 -10.19
CA VAL A 171 -11.58 -3.84 -11.23
C VAL A 171 -12.26 -2.51 -10.93
N LEU A 172 -11.47 -1.51 -10.54
CA LEU A 172 -11.92 -0.16 -10.14
C LEU A 172 -11.28 0.90 -11.03
N PRO A 173 -11.80 1.19 -12.24
CA PRO A 173 -11.22 2.18 -13.12
C PRO A 173 -11.05 3.54 -12.44
N ARG A 174 -9.93 4.20 -12.71
CA ARG A 174 -9.69 5.56 -12.23
C ARG A 174 -10.56 6.53 -13.02
N VAL A 175 -11.27 7.39 -12.31
CA VAL A 175 -12.04 8.50 -12.87
C VAL A 175 -11.42 9.80 -12.36
N VAL A 176 -10.85 10.58 -13.27
CA VAL A 176 -10.36 11.93 -12.95
C VAL A 176 -11.50 12.93 -13.14
N LEU A 177 -11.75 13.74 -12.12
CA LEU A 177 -12.77 14.78 -12.18
C LEU A 177 -12.18 16.07 -12.75
N GLU A 178 -12.26 16.21 -14.07
CA GLU A 178 -11.73 17.36 -14.80
C GLU A 178 -12.74 18.48 -15.02
N ALA A 179 -14.03 18.23 -14.80
CA ALA A 179 -15.09 19.22 -14.89
C ALA A 179 -14.81 20.45 -13.99
N TYR A 180 -15.19 21.63 -14.47
CA TYR A 180 -14.93 22.89 -13.77
C TYR A 180 -15.56 22.86 -12.37
N PRO A 181 -14.76 22.93 -11.29
CA PRO A 181 -15.26 22.64 -9.96
C PRO A 181 -16.38 23.58 -9.50
N LYS A 182 -16.31 24.87 -9.86
CA LYS A 182 -17.36 25.85 -9.52
C LYS A 182 -18.71 25.49 -10.16
N GLU A 183 -18.70 24.97 -11.38
CA GLU A 183 -19.92 24.60 -12.08
C GLU A 183 -20.50 23.30 -11.51
N LEU A 184 -19.65 22.27 -11.42
CA LEU A 184 -20.03 20.96 -10.92
C LEU A 184 -20.53 21.04 -9.47
N LEU A 185 -19.73 21.64 -8.58
CA LEU A 185 -20.01 21.65 -7.15
C LEU A 185 -21.03 22.74 -6.78
N GLY A 186 -21.16 23.82 -7.55
CA GLY A 186 -22.13 24.88 -7.29
C GLY A 186 -23.57 24.52 -7.65
N LYS A 187 -23.80 23.47 -8.44
CA LYS A 187 -25.12 23.11 -8.98
C LYS A 187 -25.51 21.68 -8.60
N LYS A 188 -26.53 21.53 -7.74
CA LYS A 188 -27.03 20.23 -7.27
C LYS A 188 -27.34 19.25 -8.42
N ASN A 189 -28.01 19.71 -9.47
CA ASN A 189 -28.35 18.89 -10.63
C ASN A 189 -27.12 18.39 -11.40
N LEU A 190 -26.03 19.15 -11.44
CA LEU A 190 -24.79 18.68 -12.07
C LEU A 190 -24.06 17.65 -11.19
N ARG A 191 -24.09 17.80 -9.86
CA ARG A 191 -23.59 16.77 -8.94
C ARG A 191 -24.34 15.45 -9.08
N GLU A 192 -25.67 15.50 -9.10
CA GLU A 192 -26.51 14.32 -9.32
C GLU A 192 -26.23 13.69 -10.68
N LYS A 193 -26.13 14.50 -11.75
CA LYS A 193 -25.77 14.00 -13.08
C LYS A 193 -24.38 13.36 -13.13
N ALA A 194 -23.38 13.92 -12.43
CA ALA A 194 -22.05 13.33 -12.34
C ALA A 194 -22.09 11.95 -11.68
N ILE A 195 -22.83 11.82 -10.58
CA ILE A 195 -23.02 10.54 -9.88
C ILE A 195 -23.73 9.54 -10.80
N ASP A 196 -24.80 9.95 -11.48
CA ASP A 196 -25.54 9.09 -12.39
C ASP A 196 -24.67 8.58 -13.54
N ILE A 197 -23.83 9.44 -14.14
CA ILE A 197 -22.89 9.05 -15.19
C ILE A 197 -21.92 7.98 -14.68
N ILE A 198 -21.27 8.22 -13.53
CA ILE A 198 -20.28 7.30 -12.96
C ILE A 198 -20.92 5.95 -12.61
N VAL A 199 -22.06 5.97 -11.92
CA VAL A 199 -22.77 4.75 -11.49
C VAL A 199 -23.29 3.97 -12.70
N SER A 200 -23.79 4.66 -13.73
CA SER A 200 -24.28 4.02 -14.96
C SER A 200 -23.14 3.35 -15.71
N GLU A 201 -21.98 4.00 -15.85
CA GLU A 201 -20.80 3.39 -16.48
C GLU A 201 -20.35 2.13 -15.73
N CYS A 202 -20.33 2.17 -14.38
CA CYS A 202 -20.01 0.99 -13.58
C CYS A 202 -20.98 -0.17 -13.82
N LYS A 203 -22.28 0.10 -13.93
CA LYS A 203 -23.30 -0.92 -14.21
C LYS A 203 -23.16 -1.49 -15.61
N GLU A 204 -23.02 -0.62 -16.61
CA GLU A 204 -22.94 -1.01 -18.03
C GLU A 204 -21.69 -1.83 -18.32
N MET A 205 -20.55 -1.41 -17.76
CA MET A 205 -19.26 -2.07 -17.96
C MET A 205 -18.97 -3.14 -16.91
N GLN A 206 -19.89 -3.34 -15.96
CA GLN A 206 -19.80 -4.28 -14.85
C GLN A 206 -18.52 -4.10 -14.03
N TYR A 207 -18.13 -2.88 -13.72
CA TYR A 207 -17.00 -2.60 -12.83
C TYR A 207 -17.35 -2.94 -11.38
N ASP A 208 -16.31 -3.13 -10.55
CA ASP A 208 -16.46 -3.43 -9.13
C ASP A 208 -16.42 -2.16 -8.26
N GLY A 209 -16.29 -1.00 -8.88
CA GLY A 209 -16.17 0.30 -8.23
C GLY A 209 -15.36 1.27 -9.06
N ILE A 210 -14.90 2.35 -8.43
CA ILE A 210 -13.96 3.31 -9.05
C ILE A 210 -12.91 3.78 -8.06
N VAL A 211 -11.81 4.30 -8.61
CA VAL A 211 -10.89 5.17 -7.88
C VAL A 211 -11.12 6.60 -8.36
N LEU A 212 -11.62 7.50 -7.50
CA LEU A 212 -11.89 8.89 -7.83
C LEU A 212 -10.69 9.78 -7.53
N GLU A 213 -10.31 10.62 -8.50
CA GLU A 213 -9.27 11.64 -8.34
C GLU A 213 -9.84 13.04 -8.59
N SER A 214 -9.87 13.86 -7.54
CA SER A 214 -10.37 15.24 -7.63
C SER A 214 -9.72 16.24 -6.68
N TRP A 215 -9.18 15.79 -5.53
CA TRP A 215 -8.71 16.70 -4.47
C TRP A 215 -7.65 17.70 -4.91
N SER A 216 -6.56 17.22 -5.51
CA SER A 216 -5.44 18.06 -5.96
C SER A 216 -5.90 19.11 -6.98
N ARG A 217 -6.85 18.75 -7.86
CA ARG A 217 -7.45 19.68 -8.81
C ARG A 217 -8.27 20.74 -8.09
N TRP A 218 -9.14 20.34 -7.16
CA TRP A 218 -9.93 21.29 -6.39
C TRP A 218 -9.06 22.24 -5.56
N ALA A 219 -7.96 21.74 -4.99
CA ALA A 219 -6.95 22.57 -4.33
C ALA A 219 -6.35 23.59 -5.31
N ALA A 220 -5.94 23.16 -6.51
CA ALA A 220 -5.40 24.04 -7.54
C ALA A 220 -6.39 25.11 -8.03
N TYR A 221 -7.69 24.81 -8.06
CA TYR A 221 -8.75 25.78 -8.35
C TYR A 221 -9.11 26.68 -7.15
N GLY A 222 -8.46 26.48 -6.00
CA GLY A 222 -8.68 27.23 -4.78
C GLY A 222 -10.03 26.98 -4.10
N ILE A 223 -10.72 25.88 -4.47
CA ILE A 223 -12.05 25.52 -3.96
C ILE A 223 -12.00 25.17 -2.47
N LEU A 224 -10.85 24.68 -2.00
CA LEU A 224 -10.64 24.16 -0.66
C LEU A 224 -10.12 25.21 0.34
N HIS A 225 -10.02 26.49 -0.04
CA HIS A 225 -9.46 27.54 0.82
C HIS A 225 -10.47 28.18 1.80
N ASP A 226 -11.74 27.77 1.81
CA ASP A 226 -12.76 28.38 2.68
C ASP A 226 -12.66 27.89 4.14
N SER A 227 -12.36 28.82 5.04
CA SER A 227 -12.16 28.60 6.49
C SER A 227 -13.43 28.22 7.25
N GLN A 228 -14.63 28.38 6.68
CA GLN A 228 -15.88 28.01 7.34
C GLN A 228 -16.10 26.49 7.49
N MET A 229 -15.24 25.68 6.86
CA MET A 229 -15.35 24.22 6.79
C MET A 229 -15.05 23.49 8.11
N ARG A 230 -14.13 23.99 8.93
CA ARG A 230 -13.66 23.25 10.13
C ARG A 230 -14.48 23.51 11.40
N ASN A 231 -15.28 24.58 11.42
CA ASN A 231 -15.96 25.05 12.64
C ASN A 231 -17.47 24.74 12.72
N LYS A 232 -18.09 24.17 11.68
CA LYS A 232 -19.55 23.96 11.69
C LYS A 232 -20.06 22.91 12.70
N VAL A 233 -19.19 22.05 13.23
CA VAL A 233 -19.57 21.12 14.32
C VAL A 233 -19.59 21.79 15.70
N ASN A 234 -18.76 22.82 15.92
CA ASN A 234 -18.66 23.49 17.23
C ASN A 234 -19.51 24.77 17.34
N VAL A 235 -19.82 25.45 16.24
CA VAL A 235 -20.59 26.71 16.31
C VAL A 235 -22.06 26.47 16.68
N VAL A 236 -22.66 25.35 16.25
CA VAL A 236 -24.05 25.01 16.63
C VAL A 236 -24.16 24.65 18.11
N LEU A 237 -23.14 24.00 18.69
CA LEU A 237 -23.09 23.67 20.11
C LEU A 237 -22.68 24.86 20.98
N ALA A 238 -21.78 25.72 20.51
CA ALA A 238 -21.36 26.93 21.23
C ALA A 238 -22.48 27.99 21.28
N TRP A 239 -23.32 28.09 20.24
CA TRP A 239 -24.50 28.97 20.26
C TRP A 239 -25.56 28.49 21.25
N ALA A 240 -25.77 27.18 21.37
CA ALA A 240 -26.75 26.60 22.31
C ALA A 240 -26.32 26.72 23.78
N TYR A 241 -25.01 26.76 24.06
CA TYR A 241 -24.49 26.91 25.42
C TYR A 241 -24.26 28.38 25.85
N SER A 242 -24.00 29.29 24.90
CA SER A 242 -23.69 30.69 25.22
C SER A 242 -24.92 31.57 25.43
N TYR A 243 -26.10 31.15 24.96
CA TYR A 243 -27.36 31.84 25.20
C TYR A 243 -28.31 30.87 25.91
N GLY A 244 -28.31 30.91 27.25
CA GLY A 244 -29.29 30.22 28.08
C GLY A 244 -30.71 30.74 27.82
N ALA A 245 -31.30 30.32 26.71
CA ALA A 245 -32.67 30.62 26.33
C ALA A 245 -33.50 29.35 26.51
N ASN A 246 -34.41 29.44 27.48
CA ASN A 246 -35.42 28.41 27.73
C ASN A 246 -36.12 28.01 26.43
N PHE A 247 -36.33 26.71 26.29
CA PHE A 247 -37.27 26.10 25.35
C PHE A 247 -38.61 26.86 25.41
N ILE A 248 -38.84 27.74 24.43
CA ILE A 248 -40.11 28.25 23.86
C ILE A 248 -39.66 29.45 23.03
N THR A 249 -39.37 29.22 21.74
CA THR A 249 -39.23 30.18 20.61
C THR A 249 -38.41 29.59 19.45
N ALA A 250 -38.11 28.29 19.44
CA ALA A 250 -37.68 27.59 18.24
C ALA A 250 -38.92 27.15 17.41
N SER A 251 -39.69 28.09 16.87
CA SER A 251 -40.78 27.78 15.93
C SER A 251 -41.08 28.93 14.94
N VAL A 252 -40.07 29.65 14.42
CA VAL A 252 -40.28 30.51 13.23
C VAL A 252 -39.01 30.64 12.40
N ILE A 253 -38.32 29.55 12.07
CA ILE A 253 -37.43 29.52 10.89
C ILE A 253 -37.50 28.12 10.29
N LEU A 254 -38.67 27.74 9.79
CA LEU A 254 -38.81 26.66 8.82
C LEU A 254 -40.10 26.88 8.01
N CYS A 255 -39.95 26.90 6.67
CA CYS A 255 -40.99 27.10 5.66
C CYS A 255 -41.66 28.49 5.67
N GLY A 256 -42.01 29.10 4.55
CA GLY A 256 -42.12 28.67 3.17
C GLY A 256 -42.90 29.77 2.43
N HIS A 257 -42.82 29.76 1.11
CA HIS A 257 -43.59 30.61 0.21
C HIS A 257 -45.10 30.63 0.54
N ILE A 258 -45.75 31.77 0.19
CA ILE A 258 -47.20 32.06 0.11
C ILE A 258 -47.82 32.61 1.40
N LEU A 259 -48.16 33.90 1.39
CA LEU A 259 -49.55 34.38 1.40
C LEU A 259 -49.56 35.90 1.16
N SER A 260 -50.34 36.29 0.14
CA SER A 260 -50.73 37.67 -0.09
C SER A 260 -51.85 38.06 0.88
N ASN A 261 -52.01 39.38 1.09
CA ASN A 261 -53.11 40.09 1.76
C ASN A 261 -53.06 40.24 3.31
N GLN A 262 -52.96 41.52 3.73
CA GLN A 262 -53.41 42.23 4.97
C GLN A 262 -52.31 43.13 5.61
N PRO A 263 -52.64 44.18 6.40
CA PRO A 263 -52.72 45.60 6.02
C PRO A 263 -51.50 46.46 6.45
N PRO A 264 -51.39 47.73 5.99
CA PRO A 264 -50.21 48.56 6.18
C PRO A 264 -50.18 49.22 7.56
N SER A 265 -49.66 48.54 8.58
CA SER A 265 -49.29 49.20 9.86
C SER A 265 -47.99 48.71 10.50
N LEU A 266 -47.28 47.76 9.88
CA LEU A 266 -45.97 47.28 10.36
C LEU A 266 -44.77 47.75 9.51
N PHE A 267 -44.98 48.70 8.59
CA PHE A 267 -43.90 49.30 7.80
C PHE A 267 -43.15 50.42 8.55
N ALA A 268 -43.68 50.89 9.69
CA ALA A 268 -43.13 52.04 10.41
C ALA A 268 -42.01 51.69 11.41
N PHE A 269 -41.77 50.41 11.73
CA PHE A 269 -40.69 50.03 12.64
C PHE A 269 -39.33 49.82 11.96
N PHE A 270 -39.30 49.77 10.62
CA PHE A 270 -38.05 49.64 9.85
C PHE A 270 -37.40 50.99 9.48
N ILE A 271 -38.04 52.13 9.76
CA ILE A 271 -37.55 53.46 9.37
C ILE A 271 -36.85 54.23 10.53
N ILE A 272 -36.72 53.63 11.72
CA ILE A 272 -36.05 54.27 12.88
C ILE A 272 -34.59 53.79 13.09
N LEU A 273 -34.08 52.87 12.26
CA LEU A 273 -32.65 52.52 12.23
C LEU A 273 -31.95 52.96 10.94
N HIS A 274 -32.51 53.92 10.21
CA HIS A 274 -31.91 54.47 8.99
C HIS A 274 -31.56 55.97 9.09
N LYS A 275 -31.48 56.52 10.31
CA LYS A 275 -31.16 57.94 10.52
C LYS A 275 -30.17 58.22 11.66
N ILE A 276 -29.36 57.23 12.02
CA ILE A 276 -28.14 57.44 12.80
C ILE A 276 -27.02 56.71 12.04
N ASP A 277 -25.97 57.46 11.74
CA ASP A 277 -24.74 57.09 11.04
C ASP A 277 -24.70 57.28 9.51
N GLN A 278 -24.74 58.57 9.11
CA GLN A 278 -24.48 59.06 7.76
C GLN A 278 -23.05 59.62 7.61
N GLU A 279 -22.03 59.08 8.31
CA GLU A 279 -20.64 59.52 8.13
C GLU A 279 -19.57 58.42 7.93
N ARG A 280 -19.94 57.16 7.75
CA ARG A 280 -19.02 56.14 7.20
C ARG A 280 -19.73 55.19 6.25
N ALA A 281 -19.88 55.61 5.00
CA ALA A 281 -20.28 54.74 3.91
C ALA A 281 -19.16 53.71 3.62
N ILE A 282 -19.15 52.60 4.33
CA ILE A 282 -18.56 51.35 3.83
C ILE A 282 -19.69 50.69 3.02
N PRO A 283 -19.53 50.44 1.72
CA PRO A 283 -20.55 49.78 0.95
C PRO A 283 -20.72 48.36 1.49
N PHE A 284 -21.85 48.10 2.16
CA PHE A 284 -22.33 46.75 2.38
C PHE A 284 -22.72 46.20 1.01
N TYR A 285 -21.75 45.60 0.32
CA TYR A 285 -22.05 44.55 -0.63
C TYR A 285 -22.83 43.50 0.15
N ILE A 286 -24.13 43.35 -0.14
CA ILE A 286 -24.79 42.06 0.04
C ILE A 286 -24.14 41.14 -0.99
N GLY A 287 -22.90 40.72 -0.68
CA GLY A 287 -22.25 39.65 -1.39
C GLY A 287 -23.13 38.43 -1.18
N VAL A 288 -23.63 37.87 -2.27
CA VAL A 288 -24.08 36.48 -2.30
C VAL A 288 -23.06 35.69 -1.51
N CYS A 289 -23.49 35.03 -0.44
CA CYS A 289 -22.62 34.24 0.42
C CYS A 289 -21.74 33.37 -0.51
N PRO A 290 -20.39 33.39 -0.39
CA PRO A 290 -19.56 32.53 -1.22
C PRO A 290 -20.11 31.13 -1.12
N GLN A 291 -20.51 30.53 -2.24
CA GLN A 291 -20.93 29.13 -2.23
C GLN A 291 -19.80 28.36 -1.54
N ASN A 292 -20.11 27.67 -0.44
CA ASN A 292 -19.11 26.93 0.34
C ASN A 292 -18.75 25.66 -0.43
N LEU A 293 -18.02 25.82 -1.54
CA LEU A 293 -17.76 24.77 -2.53
C LEU A 293 -16.90 23.65 -1.94
N GLY A 294 -16.09 23.92 -0.91
CA GLY A 294 -15.43 22.89 -0.14
C GLY A 294 -16.44 21.94 0.51
N SER A 295 -17.51 22.46 1.13
CA SER A 295 -18.52 21.61 1.78
C SER A 295 -19.29 20.79 0.77
N GLU A 296 -19.57 21.38 -0.40
CA GLU A 296 -20.20 20.70 -1.52
C GLU A 296 -19.27 19.63 -2.12
N ALA A 297 -17.95 19.81 -2.09
CA ALA A 297 -16.96 18.82 -2.52
C ALA A 297 -16.98 17.57 -1.63
N VAL A 298 -16.93 17.76 -0.31
CA VAL A 298 -17.04 16.67 0.67
C VAL A 298 -18.40 15.98 0.55
N GLN A 299 -19.48 16.76 0.42
CA GLN A 299 -20.82 16.22 0.28
C GLN A 299 -21.00 15.43 -1.02
N PHE A 300 -20.41 15.90 -2.12
CA PHE A 300 -20.40 15.18 -3.40
C PHE A 300 -19.76 13.79 -3.25
N ILE A 301 -18.59 13.70 -2.61
CA ILE A 301 -17.93 12.40 -2.39
C ILE A 301 -18.82 11.48 -1.54
N LYS A 302 -19.45 12.00 -0.48
CA LYS A 302 -20.38 11.21 0.36
C LYS A 302 -21.58 10.69 -0.43
N GLN A 303 -22.17 11.53 -1.26
CA GLN A 303 -23.30 11.16 -2.11
C GLN A 303 -22.90 10.11 -3.16
N LEU A 304 -21.72 10.25 -3.75
CA LEU A 304 -21.18 9.27 -4.69
C LEU A 304 -20.92 7.93 -4.02
N GLY A 305 -20.29 7.93 -2.84
CA GLY A 305 -20.06 6.72 -2.05
C GLY A 305 -21.35 5.98 -1.75
N HIS A 306 -22.34 6.68 -1.20
CA HIS A 306 -23.68 6.12 -0.96
C HIS A 306 -24.32 5.55 -2.24
N ALA A 307 -24.23 6.27 -3.35
CA ALA A 307 -24.80 5.81 -4.62
C ALA A 307 -24.11 4.54 -5.13
N LEU A 308 -22.78 4.44 -5.05
CA LEU A 308 -22.03 3.23 -5.41
C LEU A 308 -22.36 2.06 -4.47
N HIS A 309 -22.35 2.28 -3.17
CA HIS A 309 -22.66 1.24 -2.17
C HIS A 309 -24.11 0.73 -2.25
N SER A 310 -25.03 1.50 -2.83
CA SER A 310 -26.42 1.06 -3.08
C SER A 310 -26.56 0.11 -4.26
N VAL A 311 -25.50 -0.08 -5.05
CA VAL A 311 -25.47 -0.94 -6.24
C VAL A 311 -24.62 -2.17 -5.94
N ASN A 312 -25.17 -3.36 -6.16
CA ASN A 312 -24.42 -4.59 -6.06
C ASN A 312 -23.66 -4.87 -7.36
N SER A 313 -22.39 -5.29 -7.25
CA SER A 313 -21.57 -5.79 -8.35
C SER A 313 -22.26 -6.95 -9.05
N GLY A 314 -22.04 -7.04 -10.37
CA GLY A 314 -22.50 -8.15 -11.21
C GLY A 314 -21.80 -9.49 -10.93
N ARG A 315 -20.79 -9.53 -10.04
CA ARG A 315 -20.11 -10.78 -9.64
C ARG A 315 -21.01 -11.67 -8.77
N SER A 316 -20.68 -12.97 -8.71
CA SER A 316 -21.40 -13.99 -7.94
C SER A 316 -21.64 -13.63 -6.47
N ASN A 317 -20.70 -12.90 -5.86
CA ASN A 317 -20.71 -12.56 -4.44
C ASN A 317 -21.51 -11.29 -4.11
N LYS A 318 -22.09 -10.62 -5.13
CA LYS A 318 -22.98 -9.44 -5.02
C LYS A 318 -22.51 -8.38 -4.01
N GLN A 319 -21.20 -8.12 -3.95
CA GLN A 319 -20.65 -7.09 -3.07
C GLN A 319 -21.05 -5.69 -3.57
N PRO A 320 -21.26 -4.70 -2.69
CA PRO A 320 -21.46 -3.31 -3.11
C PRO A 320 -20.32 -2.80 -3.98
N LEU A 321 -20.60 -1.88 -4.92
CA LEU A 321 -19.55 -1.20 -5.67
C LEU A 321 -18.69 -0.35 -4.73
N GLN A 322 -17.38 -0.40 -4.90
CA GLN A 322 -16.44 0.30 -4.03
C GLN A 322 -16.08 1.71 -4.54
N LEU A 323 -15.78 2.60 -3.60
CA LEU A 323 -15.22 3.92 -3.86
C LEU A 323 -13.86 4.06 -3.20
N PHE A 324 -12.82 4.16 -4.00
CA PHE A 324 -11.49 4.59 -3.54
C PHE A 324 -11.29 6.06 -3.87
N TYR A 325 -10.53 6.77 -3.02
CA TYR A 325 -10.26 8.20 -3.20
C TYR A 325 -8.77 8.51 -3.20
N VAL A 326 -8.30 9.22 -4.23
CA VAL A 326 -6.89 9.63 -4.33
C VAL A 326 -6.65 10.85 -3.43
N ILE A 327 -5.62 10.76 -2.58
CA ILE A 327 -5.24 11.83 -1.66
C ILE A 327 -3.74 12.16 -1.77
N GLY A 328 -3.43 13.45 -1.65
CA GLY A 328 -2.05 13.93 -1.57
C GLY A 328 -1.46 13.80 -0.17
N PRO A 329 -0.13 13.76 -0.04
CA PRO A 329 0.54 13.74 1.25
C PRO A 329 0.46 15.13 1.93
N PRO A 330 0.20 15.22 3.24
CA PRO A 330 0.39 16.48 3.97
C PRO A 330 1.88 16.86 3.98
N HIS A 331 2.15 18.14 3.77
CA HIS A 331 3.53 18.66 3.68
C HIS A 331 4.07 19.19 5.02
N SER A 332 3.22 19.39 6.03
CA SER A 332 3.64 19.85 7.35
C SER A 332 2.66 19.43 8.46
N GLU A 333 3.07 19.48 9.72
CA GLU A 333 2.16 19.24 10.86
C GLU A 333 1.08 20.35 10.95
N LYS A 334 1.43 21.56 10.53
CA LYS A 334 0.51 22.71 10.45
C LYS A 334 -0.14 22.73 9.07
N LEU A 335 -1.12 21.84 8.91
CA LEU A 335 -1.89 21.71 7.68
C LEU A 335 -2.43 23.05 7.20
N GLN A 336 -2.18 23.35 5.93
CA GLN A 336 -2.83 24.45 5.24
C GLN A 336 -4.32 24.12 5.03
N VAL A 337 -5.12 25.15 4.78
CA VAL A 337 -6.58 24.98 4.65
C VAL A 337 -6.96 23.98 3.56
N HIS A 338 -6.16 23.89 2.49
CA HIS A 338 -6.36 23.03 1.33
C HIS A 338 -5.69 21.65 1.43
N ASP A 339 -4.85 21.42 2.44
CA ASP A 339 -4.20 20.13 2.67
C ASP A 339 -5.24 19.10 3.10
N PHE A 340 -5.17 17.91 2.52
CA PHE A 340 -5.98 16.79 2.98
C PHE A 340 -5.47 16.31 4.34
N GLY A 341 -6.33 16.36 5.36
CA GLY A 341 -5.92 16.11 6.74
C GLY A 341 -6.68 14.98 7.45
N PRO A 342 -6.37 14.74 8.74
CA PRO A 342 -7.10 13.78 9.58
C PRO A 342 -8.61 14.05 9.67
N GLU A 343 -9.02 15.32 9.68
CA GLU A 343 -10.44 15.71 9.70
C GLU A 343 -11.16 15.29 8.42
N ASP A 344 -10.52 15.44 7.26
CA ASP A 344 -11.06 15.03 5.97
C ASP A 344 -11.12 13.51 5.85
N LEU A 345 -10.06 12.82 6.29
CA LEU A 345 -10.03 11.36 6.42
C LEU A 345 -11.20 10.87 7.26
N GLN A 346 -11.41 11.45 8.44
CA GLN A 346 -12.50 11.07 9.33
C GLN A 346 -13.86 11.36 8.69
N SER A 347 -14.03 12.52 8.07
CA SER A 347 -15.29 12.93 7.44
C SER A 347 -15.68 12.04 6.27
N LEU A 348 -14.72 11.62 5.45
CA LEU A 348 -14.94 10.79 4.27
C LEU A 348 -14.85 9.29 4.55
N GLY A 349 -14.32 8.89 5.70
CA GLY A 349 -14.00 7.50 6.03
C GLY A 349 -15.17 6.53 5.85
N ASP A 350 -16.40 6.92 6.16
CA ASP A 350 -17.58 6.05 5.98
C ASP A 350 -18.09 6.00 4.54
N ALA A 351 -17.72 6.97 3.71
CA ALA A 351 -18.16 7.06 2.32
C ALA A 351 -17.24 6.33 1.33
N VAL A 352 -16.02 5.98 1.75
CA VAL A 352 -15.00 5.37 0.89
C VAL A 352 -14.51 4.04 1.48
N ASP A 353 -14.07 3.15 0.60
CA ASP A 353 -13.51 1.84 0.93
C ASP A 353 -11.99 1.91 1.12
N GLY A 354 -11.34 2.91 0.51
CA GLY A 354 -9.91 3.14 0.68
C GLY A 354 -9.44 4.50 0.18
N PHE A 355 -8.31 4.96 0.71
CA PHE A 355 -7.61 6.16 0.30
C PHE A 355 -6.29 5.78 -0.37
N SER A 356 -6.16 6.05 -1.67
CA SER A 356 -4.91 5.89 -2.41
C SER A 356 -4.01 7.10 -2.13
N LEU A 357 -3.03 6.92 -1.25
CA LEU A 357 -2.18 8.00 -0.76
C LEU A 357 -0.93 8.13 -1.64
N MET A 358 -0.73 9.29 -2.28
CA MET A 358 0.39 9.54 -3.19
C MET A 358 1.69 9.87 -2.43
N THR A 359 2.25 8.90 -1.71
CA THR A 359 3.54 9.02 -0.99
C THR A 359 4.75 8.79 -1.90
N TYR A 360 4.78 9.50 -3.02
CA TYR A 360 5.88 9.56 -3.99
C TYR A 360 5.91 10.95 -4.64
N ASP A 361 6.82 11.18 -5.59
CA ASP A 361 7.11 12.50 -6.18
C ASP A 361 7.55 13.56 -5.15
N PHE A 362 8.34 13.15 -4.17
CA PHE A 362 8.93 14.07 -3.18
C PHE A 362 9.91 15.07 -3.83
N SER A 363 10.74 14.59 -4.75
CA SER A 363 11.70 15.38 -5.52
C SER A 363 11.23 15.58 -6.96
N GLY A 364 11.70 16.66 -7.58
CA GLY A 364 11.39 16.98 -8.98
C GLY A 364 12.57 17.65 -9.69
N PRO A 365 12.45 17.98 -10.98
CA PRO A 365 13.57 18.50 -11.79
C PRO A 365 14.22 19.78 -11.27
N GLN A 366 13.51 20.56 -10.45
CA GLN A 366 14.03 21.77 -9.80
C GLN A 366 14.81 21.48 -8.52
N ASN A 367 14.58 20.32 -7.90
CA ASN A 367 15.24 19.87 -6.67
C ASN A 367 15.46 18.35 -6.72
N PRO A 368 16.45 17.88 -7.51
CA PRO A 368 16.73 16.45 -7.70
C PRO A 368 16.98 15.71 -6.38
N GLY A 369 16.45 14.50 -6.26
CA GLY A 369 16.56 13.72 -5.04
C GLY A 369 15.70 12.46 -5.04
N PRO A 370 15.53 11.80 -3.87
CA PRO A 370 14.78 10.55 -3.74
C PRO A 370 13.31 10.71 -4.13
N ASN A 371 12.70 9.64 -4.64
CA ASN A 371 11.30 9.68 -5.07
C ASN A 371 10.34 9.73 -3.89
N ALA A 372 10.63 8.97 -2.84
CA ALA A 372 9.71 8.70 -1.74
C ALA A 372 10.47 8.41 -0.43
N PRO A 373 11.26 9.35 0.12
CA PRO A 373 12.11 9.11 1.29
C PRO A 373 11.33 8.52 2.47
N LEU A 374 11.85 7.43 3.06
CA LEU A 374 11.15 6.67 4.10
C LEU A 374 10.76 7.51 5.34
N PRO A 375 11.61 8.42 5.88
CA PRO A 375 11.21 9.29 6.99
C PRO A 375 10.04 10.22 6.64
N TRP A 376 9.93 10.65 5.39
CA TRP A 376 8.81 11.46 4.92
C TRP A 376 7.52 10.64 4.85
N ILE A 377 7.59 9.40 4.35
CA ILE A 377 6.45 8.46 4.40
C ILE A 377 5.99 8.25 5.85
N GLN A 378 6.94 8.02 6.75
CA GLN A 378 6.66 7.83 8.18
C GLN A 378 5.97 9.05 8.80
N PHE A 379 6.46 10.24 8.47
CA PHE A 379 5.87 11.52 8.87
C PHE A 379 4.44 11.68 8.34
N VAL A 380 4.21 11.46 7.05
CA VAL A 380 2.89 11.56 6.42
C VAL A 380 1.88 10.64 7.12
N LEU A 381 2.24 9.38 7.34
CA LEU A 381 1.37 8.42 8.00
C LEU A 381 1.13 8.78 9.47
N GLN A 382 2.13 9.35 10.16
CA GLN A 382 1.97 9.83 11.53
C GLN A 382 0.98 11.00 11.61
N VAL A 383 1.09 11.97 10.69
CA VAL A 383 0.17 13.11 10.63
C VAL A 383 -1.26 12.64 10.35
N LEU A 384 -1.45 11.76 9.36
CA LEU A 384 -2.77 11.30 8.93
C LEU A 384 -3.47 10.38 9.95
N LEU A 385 -2.73 9.45 10.56
CA LEU A 385 -3.30 8.49 11.52
C LEU A 385 -3.41 9.05 12.94
N GLY A 386 -2.66 10.12 13.25
CA GLY A 386 -2.60 10.75 14.56
C GLY A 386 -1.97 9.86 15.65
N SER A 387 -1.67 10.47 16.79
CA SER A 387 -1.12 9.77 17.96
C SER A 387 -2.24 9.10 18.78
N SER A 388 -2.89 8.05 18.26
CA SER A 388 -3.73 7.03 18.98
C SER A 388 -4.63 7.45 20.18
N GLY A 389 -4.94 8.73 20.39
CA GLY A 389 -5.35 9.24 21.71
C GLY A 389 -6.62 10.07 21.77
N LYS A 390 -7.25 10.42 20.64
CA LYS A 390 -8.50 11.20 20.64
C LYS A 390 -9.46 10.74 19.53
N GLY A 391 -10.35 9.81 19.87
CA GLY A 391 -11.78 9.81 19.51
C GLY A 391 -12.22 9.81 18.04
N GLY A 392 -11.35 9.60 17.06
CA GLY A 392 -11.73 9.60 15.64
C GLY A 392 -10.63 9.09 14.74
N VAL A 393 -10.32 7.80 14.81
CA VAL A 393 -9.25 7.21 14.00
C VAL A 393 -9.86 6.60 12.75
N THR A 394 -9.61 7.20 11.58
CA THR A 394 -9.82 6.49 10.32
C THR A 394 -8.97 5.22 10.38
N PRO A 395 -9.56 4.02 10.20
CA PRO A 395 -8.80 2.80 10.38
C PRO A 395 -7.62 2.77 9.42
N ALA A 396 -6.42 2.49 9.92
CA ALA A 396 -5.21 2.44 9.10
C ALA A 396 -5.34 1.51 7.89
N HIS A 397 -6.18 0.46 8.00
CA HIS A 397 -6.49 -0.46 6.91
C HIS A 397 -7.19 0.20 5.70
N LYS A 398 -7.76 1.40 5.85
CA LYS A 398 -8.32 2.19 4.74
C LYS A 398 -7.28 3.04 4.02
N ILE A 399 -6.07 3.22 4.57
CA ILE A 399 -4.99 3.92 3.87
C ILE A 399 -4.22 2.92 3.01
N PHE A 400 -3.94 3.31 1.76
CA PHE A 400 -3.11 2.57 0.83
C PHE A 400 -1.86 3.40 0.56
N LEU A 401 -0.74 2.99 1.15
CA LEU A 401 0.56 3.65 1.03
C LEU A 401 1.05 3.59 -0.43
N GLY A 402 1.30 4.75 -1.02
CA GLY A 402 1.74 4.89 -2.41
C GLY A 402 3.18 4.44 -2.64
N LEU A 403 3.38 3.58 -3.64
CA LEU A 403 4.68 3.14 -4.12
C LEU A 403 4.83 3.52 -5.61
N ASN A 404 5.94 4.19 -5.95
CA ASN A 404 6.33 4.41 -7.33
C ASN A 404 7.09 3.19 -7.87
N PHE A 405 6.72 2.72 -9.07
CA PHE A 405 7.44 1.69 -9.83
C PHE A 405 8.23 2.28 -11.02
N TYR A 406 8.11 3.59 -11.25
CA TYR A 406 9.04 4.37 -12.06
C TYR A 406 10.14 4.97 -11.18
N GLY A 407 11.20 5.44 -11.84
CA GLY A 407 12.22 6.28 -11.23
C GLY A 407 12.31 7.63 -11.92
N ASN A 408 13.30 8.43 -11.55
CA ASN A 408 13.62 9.69 -12.20
C ASN A 408 15.09 9.71 -12.62
N ASP A 409 15.36 10.28 -13.79
CA ASP A 409 16.70 10.65 -14.26
C ASP A 409 16.76 12.18 -14.35
N PHE A 410 17.50 12.80 -13.43
CA PHE A 410 17.61 14.25 -13.30
C PHE A 410 18.92 14.77 -13.88
N ARG A 411 18.84 15.88 -14.61
CA ARG A 411 20.03 16.65 -15.02
C ARG A 411 20.50 17.54 -13.88
N LEU A 412 21.81 17.56 -13.62
CA LEU A 412 22.44 18.32 -12.53
C LEU A 412 23.12 19.63 -13.00
N SER A 413 22.90 20.05 -14.25
CA SER A 413 23.44 21.30 -14.82
C SER A 413 22.68 22.55 -14.36
N GLU A 414 23.25 23.74 -14.58
CA GLU A 414 22.53 25.02 -14.41
C GLU A 414 21.36 25.11 -15.41
N GLY A 415 20.17 24.71 -14.95
CA GLY A 415 18.98 24.51 -15.76
C GLY A 415 18.31 23.21 -15.35
N SER A 416 17.10 23.33 -14.80
CA SER A 416 16.30 22.20 -14.37
C SER A 416 15.89 21.32 -15.55
N GLY A 417 16.06 20.01 -15.39
CA GLY A 417 15.76 19.06 -16.44
C GLY A 417 15.77 17.62 -15.96
N GLY A 418 15.37 16.72 -16.84
CA GLY A 418 15.15 15.32 -16.51
C GLY A 418 13.70 15.02 -16.13
N GLY A 419 13.41 13.76 -15.85
CA GLY A 419 12.04 13.32 -15.59
C GLY A 419 11.93 11.81 -15.38
N ALA A 420 10.68 11.34 -15.41
CA ALA A 420 10.35 9.96 -15.11
C ALA A 420 10.96 8.99 -16.13
N ILE A 421 11.52 7.89 -15.61
CA ILE A 421 12.06 6.78 -16.37
C ILE A 421 11.35 5.48 -15.99
N THR A 422 11.11 4.62 -16.99
CA THR A 422 10.56 3.28 -16.76
C THR A 422 11.66 2.26 -16.46
N GLY A 423 11.30 1.05 -16.07
CA GLY A 423 12.26 -0.05 -15.88
C GLY A 423 13.05 -0.36 -17.16
N ARG A 424 12.47 -0.16 -18.35
CA ARG A 424 13.18 -0.31 -19.62
C ARG A 424 14.29 0.73 -19.77
N ASP A 425 14.00 1.98 -19.43
CA ASP A 425 14.95 3.09 -19.53
C ASP A 425 16.05 2.93 -18.48
N TYR A 426 15.68 2.55 -17.26
CA TYR A 426 16.61 2.22 -16.19
C TYR A 426 17.61 1.14 -16.58
N LEU A 427 17.15 0.00 -17.12
CA LEU A 427 18.04 -1.08 -17.57
C LEU A 427 19.00 -0.61 -18.67
N LYS A 428 18.54 0.19 -19.63
CA LYS A 428 19.40 0.78 -20.67
C LYS A 428 20.49 1.68 -20.09
N LEU A 429 20.16 2.47 -19.05
CA LEU A 429 21.15 3.32 -18.38
C LEU A 429 22.21 2.48 -17.65
N LEU A 430 21.79 1.40 -16.98
CA LEU A 430 22.71 0.45 -16.34
C LEU A 430 23.64 -0.23 -17.35
N GLU A 431 23.11 -0.65 -18.50
CA GLU A 431 23.89 -1.26 -19.59
C GLU A 431 24.86 -0.27 -20.23
N LYS A 432 24.43 0.97 -20.45
CA LYS A 432 25.26 1.98 -21.15
C LYS A 432 26.39 2.50 -20.27
N TYR A 433 26.11 2.82 -19.01
CA TYR A 433 27.04 3.56 -18.16
C TYR A 433 27.72 2.72 -17.08
N GLU A 434 27.29 1.47 -16.89
CA GLU A 434 27.83 0.54 -15.89
C GLU A 434 28.05 1.19 -14.50
N PRO A 435 27.04 1.90 -13.96
CA PRO A 435 27.27 2.80 -12.85
C PRO A 435 27.42 2.04 -11.53
N LYS A 436 28.13 2.67 -10.58
CA LYS A 436 28.14 2.21 -9.19
C LYS A 436 26.88 2.70 -8.47
N LEU A 437 26.01 1.78 -8.09
CA LEU A 437 24.85 2.11 -7.24
C LEU A 437 25.30 2.50 -5.83
N GLN A 438 24.64 3.51 -5.29
CA GLN A 438 24.85 4.05 -3.96
C GLN A 438 23.57 3.92 -3.16
N TRP A 439 23.69 3.54 -1.89
CA TRP A 439 22.57 3.51 -0.96
C TRP A 439 22.54 4.79 -0.14
N GLU A 440 21.47 5.57 -0.28
CA GLU A 440 21.23 6.76 0.54
C GLU A 440 20.44 6.35 1.78
N LYS A 441 21.14 6.30 2.92
CA LYS A 441 20.62 5.70 4.16
C LYS A 441 19.40 6.43 4.72
N ASN A 442 19.30 7.75 4.54
CA ASN A 442 18.22 8.53 5.15
C ASN A 442 16.90 8.34 4.40
N SER A 443 16.89 8.39 3.09
CA SER A 443 15.72 8.15 2.24
C SER A 443 15.38 6.67 2.12
N GLY A 444 16.37 5.79 2.28
CA GLY A 444 16.19 4.36 2.02
C GLY A 444 15.95 4.08 0.53
N GLU A 445 16.73 4.74 -0.33
CA GLU A 445 16.71 4.55 -1.79
C GLU A 445 18.12 4.34 -2.35
N HIS A 446 18.17 3.57 -3.43
CA HIS A 446 19.35 3.50 -4.27
C HIS A 446 19.33 4.63 -5.29
N PHE A 447 20.51 5.17 -5.57
CA PHE A 447 20.72 6.09 -6.68
C PHE A 447 22.06 5.81 -7.36
N PHE A 448 22.24 6.33 -8.55
CA PHE A 448 23.56 6.40 -9.16
C PHE A 448 23.74 7.71 -9.92
N LEU A 449 25.00 8.05 -10.17
CA LEU A 449 25.39 9.20 -10.97
C LEU A 449 26.04 8.72 -12.26
N TYR A 450 25.81 9.43 -13.35
CA TYR A 450 26.53 9.22 -14.61
C TYR A 450 26.74 10.56 -15.31
N VAL A 451 27.60 10.56 -16.33
CA VAL A 451 27.81 11.72 -17.21
C VAL A 451 27.41 11.28 -18.62
N ASP A 452 26.53 12.04 -19.26
CA ASP A 452 26.06 11.75 -20.61
C ASP A 452 27.10 12.12 -21.69
N ASP A 453 26.78 11.83 -22.95
CA ASP A 453 27.69 12.08 -24.09
C ASP A 453 27.91 13.59 -24.33
N ASP A 454 27.03 14.45 -23.80
CA ASP A 454 27.14 15.92 -23.83
C ASP A 454 27.89 16.48 -22.61
N HIS A 455 28.54 15.61 -21.82
CA HIS A 455 29.25 15.94 -20.59
C HIS A 455 28.38 16.53 -19.48
N ILE A 456 27.08 16.24 -19.48
CA ILE A 456 26.14 16.68 -18.44
C ILE A 456 26.06 15.61 -17.37
N SER A 457 26.12 16.03 -16.11
CA SER A 457 25.97 15.15 -14.95
C SER A 457 24.50 14.83 -14.70
N HIS A 458 24.22 13.57 -14.40
CA HIS A 458 22.88 13.06 -14.12
C HIS A 458 22.81 12.35 -12.76
N ALA A 459 21.65 12.39 -12.12
CA ALA A 459 21.32 11.61 -10.94
C ALA A 459 20.05 10.78 -11.18
N VAL A 460 20.17 9.46 -11.00
CA VAL A 460 19.09 8.52 -11.24
C VAL A 460 18.64 7.89 -9.94
N PHE A 461 17.35 8.01 -9.64
CA PHE A 461 16.68 7.36 -8.51
C PHE A 461 15.61 6.42 -9.07
N TYR A 462 15.81 5.10 -8.91
CA TYR A 462 14.84 4.08 -9.34
C TYR A 462 14.63 3.07 -8.20
N PRO A 463 13.40 2.57 -7.98
CA PRO A 463 13.12 1.61 -6.92
C PRO A 463 14.02 0.37 -6.99
N SER A 464 14.41 -0.16 -5.85
CA SER A 464 15.11 -1.44 -5.73
C SER A 464 14.25 -2.40 -4.89
N LEU A 465 14.58 -3.69 -4.91
CA LEU A 465 13.93 -4.65 -4.02
C LEU A 465 14.07 -4.24 -2.55
N THR A 466 15.20 -3.65 -2.17
CA THR A 466 15.44 -3.11 -0.83
C THR A 466 14.54 -1.93 -0.51
N SER A 467 14.45 -0.93 -1.39
CA SER A 467 13.63 0.26 -1.14
C SER A 467 12.13 -0.11 -1.07
N ILE A 468 11.66 -1.01 -1.93
CA ILE A 468 10.28 -1.51 -1.91
C ILE A 468 10.03 -2.31 -0.62
N SER A 469 10.90 -3.26 -0.27
CA SER A 469 10.75 -4.08 0.93
C SER A 469 10.65 -3.25 2.21
N MET A 470 11.42 -2.16 2.32
CA MET A 470 11.34 -1.26 3.48
C MET A 470 9.99 -0.55 3.58
N ARG A 471 9.39 -0.14 2.45
CA ARG A 471 8.08 0.52 2.42
C ARG A 471 6.93 -0.46 2.65
N LEU A 472 7.05 -1.70 2.16
CA LEU A 472 6.12 -2.78 2.49
C LEU A 472 6.12 -3.09 3.99
N GLU A 473 7.30 -3.12 4.61
CA GLU A 473 7.44 -3.30 6.05
C GLU A 473 6.83 -2.14 6.84
N GLU A 474 7.06 -0.90 6.42
CA GLU A 474 6.42 0.28 7.01
C GLU A 474 4.89 0.21 6.93
N ALA A 475 4.34 -0.14 5.75
CA ALA A 475 2.91 -0.33 5.58
C ALA A 475 2.37 -1.43 6.51
N ARG A 476 3.10 -2.55 6.63
CA ARG A 476 2.76 -3.67 7.52
C ARG A 476 2.73 -3.23 8.99
N LEU A 477 3.74 -2.48 9.44
CA LEU A 477 3.83 -1.98 10.81
C LEU A 477 2.68 -1.04 11.17
N ARG A 478 2.19 -0.24 10.20
CA ARG A 478 1.05 0.66 10.41
C ARG A 478 -0.30 0.01 10.13
N GLY A 479 -0.31 -1.19 9.57
CA GLY A 479 -1.54 -1.89 9.18
C GLY A 479 -2.26 -1.27 7.99
N THR A 480 -1.53 -0.59 7.09
CA THR A 480 -2.07 -0.01 5.86
C THR A 480 -2.02 -1.01 4.71
N GLY A 481 -2.83 -0.81 3.68
CA GLY A 481 -2.59 -1.40 2.37
C GLY A 481 -1.49 -0.65 1.61
N ILE A 482 -1.30 -0.98 0.34
CA ILE A 482 -0.41 -0.26 -0.59
C ILE A 482 -1.11 0.04 -1.92
N SER A 483 -0.75 1.16 -2.55
CA SER A 483 -1.17 1.51 -3.92
C SER A 483 0.06 1.70 -4.81
N ILE A 484 0.12 1.03 -5.97
CA ILE A 484 1.30 1.04 -6.84
C ILE A 484 1.05 1.85 -8.10
N TRP A 485 1.88 2.88 -8.34
CA TRP A 485 1.90 3.67 -9.57
C TRP A 485 3.21 3.46 -10.36
N GLU A 486 3.18 2.89 -11.56
CA GLU A 486 2.18 1.93 -12.03
C GLU A 486 2.87 0.61 -12.44
N ILE A 487 2.11 -0.48 -12.49
CA ILE A 487 2.71 -1.84 -12.54
C ILE A 487 3.40 -2.19 -13.86
N GLY A 488 3.19 -1.40 -14.92
CA GLY A 488 3.95 -1.50 -16.16
C GLY A 488 5.32 -0.82 -16.13
N GLN A 489 5.63 0.01 -15.14
CA GLN A 489 6.89 0.77 -15.06
C GLN A 489 7.99 0.03 -14.31
N GLY A 490 7.63 -0.98 -13.52
CA GLY A 490 8.54 -1.73 -12.66
C GLY A 490 9.35 -2.83 -13.39
N LEU A 491 10.27 -3.42 -12.66
CA LEU A 491 10.95 -4.67 -13.01
C LEU A 491 10.15 -5.87 -12.50
N ASP A 492 10.13 -6.97 -13.24
CA ASP A 492 9.22 -8.11 -12.99
C ASP A 492 9.46 -8.73 -11.61
N TYR A 493 10.72 -8.82 -11.18
CA TYR A 493 11.11 -9.36 -9.88
C TYR A 493 10.56 -8.57 -8.67
N PHE A 494 10.01 -7.36 -8.85
CA PHE A 494 9.34 -6.62 -7.79
C PHE A 494 8.08 -7.36 -7.32
N MET A 495 7.44 -8.11 -8.21
CA MET A 495 6.25 -8.91 -7.89
C MET A 495 6.54 -10.01 -6.88
N ASP A 496 7.80 -10.46 -6.73
CA ASP A 496 8.15 -11.46 -5.71
C ASP A 496 8.09 -10.91 -4.29
N LEU A 497 8.04 -9.59 -4.09
CA LEU A 497 7.85 -8.99 -2.77
C LEU A 497 6.37 -8.93 -2.35
N LEU A 498 5.45 -8.97 -3.33
CA LEU A 498 4.01 -8.94 -3.14
C LEU A 498 3.45 -10.35 -2.93
#